data_AF-A0A942K530-F1
#
_entry.id   AF-A0A942K530-F1
#
_cell.length_a   1.000
_cell.length_b   1.000
_cell.length_c   1.000
_cell.angle_alpha   90.00
_cell.angle_beta   90.00
_cell.angle_gamma   90.00
#
_symmetry.space_group_name_H-M   'P 1'
#
loop_
_entity.id
_entity.type
_entity.pdbx_description
1 polymer ?
#
loop_
_entity_poly.entity_id
_entity_poly.type
_entity_poly.pdbx_seq_one_letter_code
_entity_poly.pdbx_strand_id
1 'polypeptide(L)'
;MKLTRIGKLRLRVFRDFAWPTELHPFAQFNVIYGWNGSGKTTLSWLLSLVEKKTALLEGDAALEIDGTTKVAGSAFASAQLPQVRVFNRDFISATLSQTGGIAPIYFLGEDSIEKQARVEQLKKELATTDIALRTAQAEKTKAESKLDDFCKDKAKLIKELLTTANSQSYNNYDKRNFRRTVEAMDAQRVAAATLSDEQKAQLHSQKNAQPKPQVDKVVAPSIELDALTSEVDTLVGRSVVAQTLDELTGNAKLAAWVQEGLHLHSGEHASDTCRFCQQPLQGARRAALEAHFNDAFAGFQKDLSALLSKLKAAKQTAASLSLPDASRFYEALVPEVPPACVMVLTAQSETQAALDALIARVEAKRDQPFAPTATQAQATARPSSITDSVAAFNGIVEKHNRISAEFTASVDSACKKLEASYVAEA
;
A
#
# COMPACT_ATOMS: atom_id res chain seq x y z
N MET A 1 -68.50 -79.85 6.75
CA MET A 1 -69.56 -79.56 7.74
C MET A 1 -70.41 -78.42 7.23
N LYS A 2 -71.70 -78.68 7.02
CA LYS A 2 -72.71 -77.73 6.58
C LYS A 2 -73.88 -77.77 7.57
N LEU A 3 -74.33 -76.60 8.03
CA LEU A 3 -75.56 -76.49 8.80
C LEU A 3 -76.76 -76.77 7.87
N THR A 4 -77.53 -77.82 8.16
CA THR A 4 -78.69 -78.22 7.34
C THR A 4 -80.00 -77.73 7.91
N ARG A 5 -80.22 -77.80 9.23
CA ARG A 5 -81.47 -77.39 9.89
C ARG A 5 -81.26 -76.86 11.31
N ILE A 6 -82.23 -76.11 11.81
CA ILE A 6 -82.40 -75.86 13.26
C ILE A 6 -83.48 -76.83 13.74
N GLY A 7 -83.08 -78.04 14.12
CA GLY A 7 -84.00 -79.14 14.45
C GLY A 7 -85.03 -78.76 15.52
N LYS A 8 -84.61 -78.07 16.58
CA LYS A 8 -85.50 -77.47 17.58
C LYS A 8 -84.98 -76.13 18.08
N LEU A 9 -85.87 -75.25 18.52
CA LEU A 9 -85.54 -73.97 19.14
C LEU A 9 -86.61 -73.53 20.15
N ARG A 10 -86.20 -73.45 21.42
CA ARG A 10 -86.93 -72.86 22.54
C ARG A 10 -86.07 -71.76 23.15
N LEU A 11 -86.15 -70.57 22.56
CA LEU A 11 -85.35 -69.42 22.92
C LEU A 11 -86.08 -68.11 22.57
N ARG A 12 -86.23 -67.23 23.57
CA ARG A 12 -86.91 -65.93 23.45
C ARG A 12 -88.32 -66.09 22.85
N VAL A 13 -88.53 -65.58 21.63
CA VAL A 13 -89.85 -65.61 20.96
C VAL A 13 -90.21 -67.00 20.43
N PHE A 14 -89.23 -67.89 20.25
CA PHE A 14 -89.47 -69.27 19.86
C PHE A 14 -89.76 -70.08 21.13
N ARG A 15 -91.02 -70.48 21.32
CA ARG A 15 -91.44 -71.25 22.51
C ARG A 15 -91.23 -72.75 22.33
N ASP A 16 -91.58 -73.26 21.15
CA ASP A 16 -91.51 -74.70 20.86
C ASP A 16 -91.34 -74.92 19.35
N PHE A 17 -90.38 -74.22 18.75
CA PHE A 17 -90.15 -74.35 17.32
C PHE A 17 -89.48 -75.70 17.05
N ALA A 18 -90.12 -76.51 16.22
CA ALA A 18 -89.55 -77.69 15.61
C ALA A 18 -89.52 -77.46 14.09
N TRP A 19 -88.43 -77.87 13.43
CA TRP A 19 -88.31 -77.68 11.98
C TRP A 19 -89.44 -78.43 11.25
N PRO A 20 -90.37 -77.73 10.56
CA PRO A 20 -91.49 -78.40 9.91
C PRO A 20 -91.01 -79.35 8.80
N THR A 21 -91.70 -80.46 8.60
CA THR A 21 -91.36 -81.45 7.56
C THR A 21 -91.42 -80.87 6.15
N GLU A 22 -92.30 -79.90 5.92
CA GLU A 22 -92.46 -79.21 4.63
C GLU A 22 -91.42 -78.11 4.40
N LEU A 23 -90.65 -77.72 5.42
CA LEU A 23 -89.63 -76.68 5.30
C LEU A 23 -88.31 -77.27 4.79
N HIS A 24 -87.87 -76.81 3.61
CA HIS A 24 -86.60 -77.23 3.02
C HIS A 24 -85.41 -76.95 3.96
N PRO A 25 -84.39 -77.83 4.00
CA PRO A 25 -83.11 -77.55 4.68
C PRO A 25 -82.46 -76.28 4.12
N PHE A 26 -81.49 -75.72 4.87
CA PHE A 26 -80.71 -74.58 4.40
C PHE A 26 -80.00 -74.87 3.07
N ALA A 27 -80.27 -74.02 2.08
CA ALA A 27 -79.62 -74.00 0.77
C ALA A 27 -78.27 -73.27 0.83
N GLN A 28 -77.61 -73.06 -0.31
CA GLN A 28 -76.39 -72.24 -0.40
C GLN A 28 -76.68 -70.78 -0.01
N PHE A 29 -77.83 -70.25 -0.45
CA PHE A 29 -78.32 -68.92 -0.10
C PHE A 29 -79.71 -69.04 0.52
N ASN A 30 -79.92 -68.36 1.64
CA ASN A 30 -81.16 -68.43 2.40
C ASN A 30 -81.61 -67.02 2.76
N VAL A 31 -82.88 -66.71 2.54
CA VAL A 31 -83.50 -65.44 2.94
C VAL A 31 -84.54 -65.75 4.00
N ILE A 32 -84.32 -65.26 5.22
CA ILE A 32 -85.28 -65.39 6.33
C ILE A 32 -85.86 -64.00 6.60
N TYR A 33 -87.16 -63.84 6.36
CA TYR A 33 -87.87 -62.56 6.51
C TYR A 33 -89.11 -62.71 7.40
N GLY A 34 -89.63 -61.60 7.89
CA GLY A 34 -90.80 -61.55 8.78
C GLY A 34 -90.94 -60.18 9.45
N TRP A 35 -92.05 -59.98 10.17
CA TRP A 35 -92.34 -58.72 10.87
C TRP A 35 -91.35 -58.41 12.00
N ASN A 36 -91.33 -57.17 12.48
CA ASN A 36 -90.57 -56.81 13.67
C ASN A 36 -91.05 -57.65 14.87
N GLY A 37 -90.11 -58.19 15.64
CA GLY A 37 -90.42 -59.13 16.73
C GLY A 37 -90.56 -60.60 16.31
N SER A 38 -90.50 -60.94 15.02
CA SER A 38 -90.67 -62.34 14.55
C SER A 38 -89.51 -63.30 14.89
N GLY A 39 -88.45 -62.83 15.54
CA GLY A 39 -87.33 -63.68 15.97
C GLY A 39 -86.12 -63.75 15.03
N LYS A 40 -86.08 -62.98 13.93
CA LYS A 40 -84.92 -62.91 13.02
C LYS A 40 -83.59 -62.67 13.75
N THR A 41 -83.58 -61.70 14.67
CA THR A 41 -82.40 -61.38 15.49
C THR A 41 -82.01 -62.51 16.42
N THR A 42 -82.99 -63.29 16.92
CA THR A 42 -82.72 -64.47 17.76
C THR A 42 -82.00 -65.57 16.97
N LEU A 43 -82.37 -65.78 15.70
CA LEU A 43 -81.67 -66.73 14.82
C LEU A 43 -80.24 -66.28 14.52
N SER A 44 -80.05 -64.99 14.20
CA SER A 44 -78.70 -64.41 14.01
C SER A 44 -77.85 -64.55 15.28
N TRP A 45 -78.42 -64.32 16.46
CA TRP A 45 -77.74 -64.48 17.73
C TRP A 45 -77.38 -65.95 18.02
N LEU A 46 -78.29 -66.90 17.74
CA LEU A 46 -78.01 -68.33 17.88
C LEU A 46 -76.81 -68.76 17.01
N LEU A 47 -76.75 -68.29 15.77
CA LEU A 47 -75.60 -68.54 14.89
C LEU A 47 -74.30 -67.88 15.39
N SER A 48 -74.40 -66.75 16.11
CA SER A 48 -73.22 -66.10 16.70
C SER A 48 -72.61 -66.93 17.85
N LEU A 49 -73.42 -67.75 18.54
CA LEU A 49 -72.90 -68.71 19.51
C LEU A 49 -72.09 -69.83 18.85
N VAL A 50 -72.50 -70.25 17.63
CA VAL A 50 -71.76 -71.23 16.82
C VAL A 50 -70.42 -70.64 16.37
N GLU A 51 -70.41 -69.40 15.87
CA GLU A 51 -69.19 -68.68 15.52
C GLU A 51 -68.21 -68.57 16.69
N LYS A 52 -68.72 -68.16 17.87
CA LYS A 52 -67.92 -67.95 19.09
C LYS A 52 -67.61 -69.25 19.85
N LYS A 53 -68.11 -70.40 19.39
CA LYS A 53 -68.04 -71.69 20.10
C LYS A 53 -68.44 -71.55 21.57
N THR A 54 -69.60 -70.95 21.81
CA THR A 54 -70.13 -70.71 23.15
C THR A 54 -71.39 -71.56 23.37
N ALA A 55 -71.46 -72.26 24.50
CA ALA A 55 -72.63 -73.05 24.86
C ALA A 55 -73.86 -72.17 25.08
N LEU A 56 -75.04 -72.64 24.64
CA LEU A 56 -76.31 -72.03 25.00
C LEU A 56 -76.62 -72.32 26.47
N LEU A 57 -76.68 -71.28 27.30
CA LEU A 57 -76.90 -71.39 28.75
C LEU A 57 -78.38 -71.38 29.13
N GLU A 58 -79.21 -70.65 28.40
CA GLU A 58 -80.65 -70.52 28.66
C GLU A 58 -81.47 -70.87 27.41
N GLY A 59 -82.53 -71.63 27.61
CA GLY A 59 -83.35 -72.18 26.52
C GLY A 59 -82.82 -73.51 25.99
N ASP A 60 -83.37 -73.95 24.87
CA ASP A 60 -83.00 -75.21 24.22
C ASP A 60 -82.89 -74.99 22.70
N ALA A 61 -81.88 -75.58 22.09
CA ALA A 61 -81.69 -75.54 20.64
C ALA A 61 -81.01 -76.83 20.19
N ALA A 62 -81.32 -77.29 19.00
CA ALA A 62 -80.53 -78.33 18.34
C ALA A 62 -80.30 -77.97 16.88
N LEU A 63 -79.05 -78.10 16.43
CA LEU A 63 -78.66 -77.89 15.05
C LEU A 63 -78.40 -79.24 14.39
N GLU A 64 -78.81 -79.37 13.14
CA GLU A 64 -78.49 -80.52 12.31
C GLU A 64 -77.35 -80.14 11.36
N ILE A 65 -76.31 -80.96 11.31
CA ILE A 65 -75.08 -80.76 10.54
C ILE A 65 -74.93 -81.94 9.59
N ASP A 66 -74.63 -81.64 8.33
CA ASP A 66 -74.45 -82.60 7.24
C ASP A 66 -75.65 -83.57 7.07
N GLY A 67 -76.84 -83.18 7.54
CA GLY A 67 -78.09 -83.93 7.40
C GLY A 67 -78.28 -85.09 8.38
N THR A 68 -77.27 -85.42 9.20
CA THR A 68 -77.28 -86.61 10.06
C THR A 68 -76.92 -86.30 11.51
N THR A 69 -75.98 -85.38 11.74
CA THR A 69 -75.45 -85.11 13.09
C THR A 69 -76.29 -84.05 13.78
N LYS A 70 -76.89 -84.38 14.92
CA LYS A 70 -77.64 -83.41 15.76
C LYS A 70 -76.77 -82.94 16.92
N VAL A 71 -76.57 -81.63 17.03
CA VAL A 71 -75.78 -80.99 18.08
C VAL A 71 -76.69 -80.12 18.95
N ALA A 72 -76.73 -80.41 20.24
CA ALA A 72 -77.47 -79.60 21.21
C ALA A 72 -76.77 -78.26 21.49
N GLY A 73 -77.55 -77.22 21.79
CA GLY A 73 -77.07 -75.87 22.09
C GLY A 73 -76.06 -75.82 23.24
N SER A 74 -76.27 -76.64 24.28
CA SER A 74 -75.35 -76.76 25.41
C SER A 74 -73.97 -77.33 25.02
N ALA A 75 -73.88 -78.04 23.89
CA ALA A 75 -72.65 -78.64 23.39
C ALA A 75 -71.91 -77.76 22.36
N PHE A 76 -72.39 -76.54 22.06
CA PHE A 76 -71.77 -75.70 21.03
C PHE A 76 -70.30 -75.32 21.31
N ALA A 77 -69.88 -75.33 22.58
CA ALA A 77 -68.50 -75.03 22.95
C ALA A 77 -67.51 -76.18 22.66
N SER A 78 -67.99 -77.43 22.69
CA SER A 78 -67.15 -78.63 22.60
C SER A 78 -67.37 -79.45 21.32
N ALA A 79 -68.51 -79.27 20.64
CA ALA A 79 -68.82 -79.99 19.42
C ALA A 79 -68.01 -79.49 18.21
N GLN A 80 -67.75 -80.39 17.26
CA GLN A 80 -67.29 -79.99 15.94
C GLN A 80 -68.44 -79.33 15.17
N LEU A 81 -68.30 -78.03 14.90
CA LEU A 81 -69.30 -77.19 14.23
C LEU A 81 -68.73 -76.63 12.92
N PRO A 82 -69.57 -76.31 11.93
CA PRO A 82 -69.13 -75.61 10.73
C PRO A 82 -68.52 -74.25 11.07
N GLN A 83 -67.61 -73.77 10.22
CA GLN A 83 -67.09 -72.41 10.33
C GLN A 83 -68.19 -71.41 9.97
N VAL A 84 -68.72 -70.71 10.97
CA VAL A 84 -69.76 -69.69 10.81
C VAL A 84 -69.15 -68.32 11.08
N ARG A 85 -69.54 -67.32 10.29
CA ARG A 85 -69.25 -65.90 10.52
C ARG A 85 -70.56 -65.14 10.53
N VAL A 86 -70.82 -64.34 11.57
CA VAL A 86 -72.07 -63.62 11.73
C VAL A 86 -71.82 -62.11 11.73
N PHE A 87 -72.30 -61.44 10.68
CA PHE A 87 -72.33 -60.00 10.63
C PHE A 87 -73.68 -59.49 11.16
N ASN A 88 -73.72 -59.05 12.41
CA ASN A 88 -74.92 -58.51 13.05
C ASN A 88 -74.59 -57.28 13.93
N ARG A 89 -75.61 -56.74 14.61
CA ARG A 89 -75.44 -55.57 15.48
C ARG A 89 -74.41 -55.81 16.59
N ASP A 90 -74.33 -57.02 17.12
CA ASP A 90 -73.38 -57.36 18.19
C ASP A 90 -71.93 -57.32 17.65
N PHE A 91 -71.70 -57.84 16.44
CA PHE A 91 -70.41 -57.70 15.73
C PHE A 91 -70.02 -56.23 15.55
N ILE A 92 -70.93 -55.41 15.00
CA ILE A 92 -70.68 -53.98 14.78
C ILE A 92 -70.37 -53.28 16.11
N SER A 93 -71.14 -53.57 17.16
CA SER A 93 -70.93 -52.98 18.48
C SER A 93 -69.60 -53.38 19.09
N ALA A 94 -69.19 -54.66 18.99
CA ALA A 94 -67.92 -55.14 19.52
C ALA A 94 -66.72 -54.48 18.82
N THR A 95 -66.78 -54.32 17.50
CA THR A 95 -65.73 -53.63 16.73
C THR A 95 -65.67 -52.14 17.04
N LEU A 96 -66.81 -51.46 17.19
CA LEU A 96 -66.85 -50.03 17.51
C LEU A 96 -66.55 -49.72 18.99
N SER A 97 -66.70 -50.69 19.91
CA SER A 97 -66.39 -50.48 21.33
C SER A 97 -64.89 -50.55 21.64
N GLN A 98 -64.12 -51.27 20.82
CA GLN A 98 -62.67 -51.46 21.03
C GLN A 98 -61.80 -50.33 20.44
N THR A 99 -62.38 -49.48 19.60
CA THR A 99 -61.72 -48.29 19.03
C THR A 99 -62.70 -47.13 19.11
N GLY A 100 -62.31 -45.99 19.69
CA GLY A 100 -63.14 -44.78 19.79
C GLY A 100 -63.43 -44.11 18.42
N GLY A 101 -63.99 -44.88 17.48
CA GLY A 101 -64.05 -44.61 16.05
C GLY A 101 -63.85 -45.90 15.25
N ILE A 102 -64.36 -45.96 14.02
CA ILE A 102 -64.23 -47.11 13.11
C ILE A 102 -62.74 -47.46 12.95
N ALA A 103 -62.34 -48.67 13.34
CA ALA A 103 -61.01 -49.17 13.02
C ALA A 103 -60.82 -49.14 11.49
N PRO A 104 -59.84 -48.39 10.95
CA PRO A 104 -59.45 -48.54 9.56
C PRO A 104 -59.04 -49.99 9.35
N ILE A 105 -59.38 -50.56 8.20
CA ILE A 105 -58.91 -51.88 7.81
C ILE A 105 -57.38 -51.82 7.79
N TYR A 106 -56.75 -52.35 8.84
CA TYR A 106 -55.31 -52.39 9.00
C TYR A 106 -54.71 -53.30 7.92
N PHE A 107 -54.08 -52.70 6.92
CA PHE A 107 -53.08 -53.37 6.08
C PHE A 107 -51.71 -53.16 6.75
N LEU A 108 -51.50 -53.83 7.89
CA LEU A 108 -50.20 -53.88 8.58
C LEU A 108 -49.29 -54.86 7.82
N GLY A 109 -48.57 -54.36 6.82
CA GLY A 109 -47.36 -55.00 6.31
C GLY A 109 -46.17 -54.55 7.14
N GLU A 110 -45.29 -55.49 7.51
CA GLU A 110 -44.01 -55.26 8.21
C GLU A 110 -43.20 -54.08 7.62
N ASP A 111 -43.23 -53.92 6.30
CA ASP A 111 -42.64 -52.82 5.52
C ASP A 111 -43.02 -51.40 6.00
N SER A 112 -44.19 -51.20 6.61
CA SER A 112 -44.65 -49.86 7.03
C SER A 112 -44.07 -49.44 8.38
N ILE A 113 -43.74 -50.38 9.27
CA ILE A 113 -43.18 -50.10 10.60
C ILE A 113 -41.70 -49.76 10.46
N GLU A 114 -40.95 -50.52 9.67
CA GLU A 114 -39.53 -50.27 9.41
C GLU A 114 -39.28 -48.91 8.75
N LYS A 115 -40.11 -48.55 7.75
CA LYS A 115 -40.03 -47.24 7.09
C LYS A 115 -40.33 -46.09 8.06
N GLN A 116 -41.31 -46.24 8.94
CA GLN A 116 -41.63 -45.21 9.95
C GLN A 116 -40.50 -45.06 10.97
N ALA A 117 -39.92 -46.18 11.44
CA ALA A 117 -38.75 -46.16 12.32
C ALA A 117 -37.54 -45.49 11.63
N ARG A 118 -37.33 -45.76 10.34
CA ARG A 118 -36.27 -45.12 9.55
C ARG A 118 -36.49 -43.62 9.38
N VAL A 119 -37.73 -43.16 9.19
CA VAL A 119 -38.05 -41.73 9.12
C VAL A 119 -37.75 -41.03 10.44
N GLU A 120 -38.14 -41.62 11.58
CA GLU A 120 -37.84 -41.04 12.89
C GLU A 120 -36.34 -41.03 13.21
N GLN A 121 -35.59 -42.06 12.79
CA GLN A 121 -34.13 -42.06 12.86
C GLN A 121 -33.52 -40.93 12.03
N LEU A 122 -33.93 -40.80 10.76
CA LEU A 122 -33.42 -39.76 9.86
C LEU A 122 -33.76 -38.35 10.36
N LYS A 123 -34.92 -38.14 11.00
CA LYS A 123 -35.26 -36.86 11.65
C LYS A 123 -34.31 -36.53 12.80
N LYS A 124 -33.96 -37.53 13.63
CA LYS A 124 -32.98 -37.36 14.71
C LYS A 124 -31.59 -37.04 14.16
N GLU A 125 -31.15 -37.78 13.15
CA GLU A 125 -29.87 -37.53 12.45
C GLU A 125 -29.85 -36.11 11.85
N LEU A 126 -30.91 -35.71 11.14
CA LEU A 126 -31.04 -34.36 10.58
C LEU A 126 -30.93 -33.28 11.66
N ALA A 127 -31.63 -33.44 12.80
CA ALA A 127 -31.58 -32.48 13.89
C ALA A 127 -30.16 -32.38 14.50
N THR A 128 -29.48 -33.51 14.67
CA THR A 128 -28.08 -33.52 15.14
C THR A 128 -27.14 -32.86 14.14
N THR A 129 -27.27 -33.15 12.85
CA THR A 129 -26.44 -32.56 11.79
C THR A 129 -26.69 -31.04 11.65
N ASP A 130 -27.93 -30.57 11.76
CA ASP A 130 -28.25 -29.14 11.70
C ASP A 130 -27.62 -28.37 12.88
N ILE A 131 -27.66 -28.93 14.09
CA ILE A 131 -26.96 -28.36 15.25
C ILE A 131 -25.45 -28.30 15.00
N ALA A 132 -24.85 -29.40 14.51
CA ALA A 132 -23.42 -29.44 14.21
C ALA A 132 -23.02 -28.41 13.14
N LEU A 133 -23.83 -28.26 12.08
CA LEU A 133 -23.61 -27.27 11.03
C LEU A 133 -23.67 -25.85 11.56
N ARG A 134 -24.69 -25.51 12.38
CA ARG A 134 -24.83 -24.18 12.99
C ARG A 134 -23.66 -23.87 13.91
N THR A 135 -23.21 -24.84 14.71
CA THR A 135 -22.04 -24.68 15.58
C THR A 135 -20.78 -24.44 14.75
N ALA A 136 -20.53 -25.24 13.72
CA ALA A 136 -19.37 -25.06 12.83
C ALA A 136 -19.40 -23.72 12.09
N GLN A 137 -20.57 -23.26 11.65
CA GLN A 137 -20.74 -21.94 11.02
C GLN A 137 -20.46 -20.79 12.00
N ALA A 138 -20.92 -20.91 13.25
CA ALA A 138 -20.64 -19.93 14.29
C ALA A 138 -19.14 -19.89 14.65
N GLU A 139 -18.48 -21.04 14.75
CA GLU A 139 -17.04 -21.15 14.98
C GLU A 139 -16.24 -20.55 13.82
N LYS A 140 -16.61 -20.87 12.57
CA LYS A 140 -16.02 -20.28 11.37
C LYS A 140 -16.14 -18.76 11.39
N THR A 141 -17.34 -18.22 11.63
CA THR A 141 -17.58 -16.77 11.68
C THR A 141 -16.75 -16.10 12.78
N LYS A 142 -16.64 -16.75 13.95
CA LYS A 142 -15.82 -16.26 15.06
C LYS A 142 -14.33 -16.27 14.72
N ALA A 143 -13.84 -17.31 14.05
CA ALA A 143 -12.46 -17.40 13.60
C ALA A 143 -12.14 -16.35 12.52
N GLU A 144 -13.04 -16.15 11.54
CA GLU A 144 -12.93 -15.12 10.51
C GLU A 144 -12.90 -13.71 11.10
N SER A 145 -13.76 -13.43 12.10
CA SER A 145 -13.75 -12.15 12.81
C SER A 145 -12.43 -11.91 13.55
N LYS A 146 -11.93 -12.92 14.29
CA LYS A 146 -10.65 -12.81 15.00
C LYS A 146 -9.48 -12.58 14.05
N LEU A 147 -9.47 -13.25 12.90
CA LEU A 147 -8.45 -13.04 11.87
C LEU A 147 -8.56 -11.63 11.27
N ASP A 148 -9.78 -11.14 11.01
CA ASP A 148 -10.00 -9.79 10.51
C ASP A 148 -9.50 -8.72 11.49
N ASP A 149 -9.77 -8.90 12.79
CA ASP A 149 -9.32 -7.98 13.83
C ASP A 149 -7.79 -8.03 14.00
N PHE A 150 -7.18 -9.22 13.98
CA PHE A 150 -5.73 -9.35 13.97
C PHE A 150 -5.08 -8.61 12.80
N CYS A 151 -5.62 -8.78 11.57
CA CYS A 151 -5.12 -8.05 10.40
C CYS A 151 -5.29 -6.52 10.55
N LYS A 152 -6.39 -6.05 11.14
CA LYS A 152 -6.58 -4.60 11.40
C LYS A 152 -5.56 -4.09 12.40
N ASP A 153 -5.34 -4.80 13.50
CA ASP A 153 -4.45 -4.39 14.57
C ASP A 153 -3.00 -4.33 14.08
N LYS A 154 -2.53 -5.36 13.36
CA LYS A 154 -1.20 -5.37 12.74
C LYS A 154 -1.04 -4.28 11.69
N ALA A 155 -2.06 -4.06 10.84
CA ALA A 155 -2.01 -2.99 9.87
C ALA A 155 -1.96 -1.60 10.52
N LYS A 156 -2.72 -1.39 11.60
CA LYS A 156 -2.70 -0.14 12.38
C LYS A 156 -1.33 0.09 13.00
N LEU A 157 -0.72 -0.93 13.60
CA LEU A 157 0.63 -0.85 14.17
C LEU A 157 1.66 -0.48 13.10
N ILE A 158 1.68 -1.18 11.96
CA ILE A 158 2.60 -0.88 10.85
C ILE A 158 2.39 0.54 10.34
N LYS A 159 1.13 0.97 10.19
CA LYS A 159 0.81 2.34 9.79
C LYS A 159 1.40 3.35 10.77
N GLU A 160 1.16 3.20 12.07
CA GLU A 160 1.66 4.11 13.11
C GLU A 160 3.19 4.14 13.13
N LEU A 161 3.84 2.99 12.97
CA LEU A 161 5.30 2.88 12.97
C LEU A 161 5.96 3.42 11.71
N LEU A 162 5.32 3.33 10.54
CA LEU A 162 5.95 3.65 9.25
C LEU A 162 5.47 4.96 8.62
N THR A 163 4.41 5.57 9.14
CA THR A 163 4.01 6.93 8.73
C THR A 163 5.11 7.92 9.07
N THR A 164 5.47 8.76 8.10
CA THR A 164 6.52 9.79 8.23
C THR A 164 6.17 11.00 7.35
N ALA A 165 6.67 12.18 7.69
CA ALA A 165 6.51 13.38 6.87
C ALA A 165 7.23 13.26 5.51
N ASN A 166 8.23 12.38 5.43
CA ASN A 166 9.12 12.25 4.26
C ASN A 166 8.57 11.36 3.14
N SER A 167 7.48 10.62 3.39
CA SER A 167 6.85 9.72 2.43
C SER A 167 5.37 9.52 2.74
N GLN A 168 4.54 9.48 1.71
CA GLN A 168 3.10 9.24 1.84
C GLN A 168 2.71 7.75 1.72
N SER A 169 3.68 6.85 1.46
CA SER A 169 3.44 5.45 1.12
C SER A 169 2.62 4.67 2.14
N TYR A 170 2.71 5.03 3.43
CA TYR A 170 2.03 4.34 4.54
C TYR A 170 0.84 5.11 5.12
N ASN A 171 0.52 6.31 4.62
CA ASN A 171 -0.58 7.14 5.16
C ASN A 171 -1.95 6.46 5.06
N ASN A 172 -2.15 5.62 4.05
CA ASN A 172 -3.37 4.86 3.80
C ASN A 172 -3.17 3.35 3.98
N TYR A 173 -2.16 2.93 4.76
CA TYR A 173 -1.92 1.52 5.03
C TYR A 173 -3.06 0.91 5.87
N ASP A 174 -3.58 -0.24 5.43
CA ASP A 174 -4.77 -0.89 6.00
C ASP A 174 -4.66 -2.43 5.98
N LYS A 175 -5.72 -3.10 6.46
CA LYS A 175 -5.75 -4.58 6.52
C LYS A 175 -5.57 -5.27 5.16
N ARG A 176 -5.94 -4.62 4.05
CA ARG A 176 -5.80 -5.19 2.70
C ARG A 176 -4.33 -5.20 2.29
N ASN A 177 -3.61 -4.14 2.62
CA ASN A 177 -2.16 -4.06 2.39
C ASN A 177 -1.42 -5.14 3.19
N PHE A 178 -1.72 -5.26 4.50
CA PHE A 178 -1.13 -6.29 5.35
C PHE A 178 -1.38 -7.71 4.81
N ARG A 179 -2.62 -8.05 4.46
CA ARG A 179 -2.94 -9.38 3.89
C ARG A 179 -2.19 -9.65 2.61
N ARG A 180 -2.13 -8.68 1.69
CA ARG A 180 -1.37 -8.82 0.43
C ARG A 180 0.11 -9.09 0.69
N THR A 181 0.72 -8.40 1.67
CA THR A 181 2.12 -8.62 2.01
C THR A 181 2.32 -10.00 2.64
N VAL A 182 1.43 -10.45 3.54
CA VAL A 182 1.44 -11.81 4.11
C VAL A 182 1.30 -12.89 3.02
N GLU A 183 0.33 -12.75 2.11
CA GLU A 183 0.09 -13.70 1.01
C GLU A 183 1.29 -13.78 0.05
N ALA A 184 2.08 -12.71 -0.05
CA ALA A 184 3.30 -12.67 -0.83
C ALA A 184 4.53 -13.21 -0.08
N MET A 185 4.43 -13.55 1.21
CA MET A 185 5.54 -14.12 1.98
C MET A 185 5.60 -15.63 1.79
N ASP A 186 6.78 -16.12 1.39
CA ASP A 186 7.16 -17.52 1.44
C ASP A 186 8.25 -17.71 2.51
N ALA A 187 8.63 -18.96 2.79
CA ALA A 187 9.63 -19.27 3.82
C ALA A 187 10.98 -18.58 3.56
N GLN A 188 11.36 -18.37 2.29
CA GLN A 188 12.60 -17.69 1.93
C GLN A 188 12.52 -16.17 2.21
N ARG A 189 11.38 -15.54 1.89
CA ARG A 189 11.13 -14.12 2.12
C ARG A 189 11.02 -13.80 3.62
N VAL A 190 10.41 -14.69 4.40
CA VAL A 190 10.36 -14.56 5.88
C VAL A 190 11.77 -14.57 6.47
N ALA A 191 12.61 -15.53 6.05
CA ALA A 191 14.00 -15.59 6.50
C ALA A 191 14.78 -14.32 6.10
N ALA A 192 14.59 -13.81 4.88
CA ALA A 192 15.24 -12.59 4.40
C ALA A 192 14.73 -11.30 5.05
N ALA A 193 13.49 -11.30 5.55
CA ALA A 193 12.86 -10.17 6.23
C ALA A 193 13.12 -10.14 7.74
N THR A 194 13.77 -11.17 8.28
CA THR A 194 14.14 -11.22 9.70
C THR A 194 15.27 -10.22 9.95
N LEU A 195 15.00 -9.19 10.74
CA LEU A 195 15.95 -8.12 11.06
C LEU A 195 16.26 -8.13 12.57
N SER A 196 17.51 -7.90 12.94
CA SER A 196 17.89 -7.64 14.32
C SER A 196 17.36 -6.28 14.81
N ASP A 197 17.34 -6.07 16.11
CA ASP A 197 16.91 -4.80 16.70
C ASP A 197 17.81 -3.63 16.25
N GLU A 198 19.12 -3.87 16.10
CA GLU A 198 20.08 -2.88 15.57
C GLU A 198 19.76 -2.51 14.12
N GLN A 199 19.44 -3.50 13.28
CA GLN A 199 19.07 -3.26 11.87
C GLN A 199 17.77 -2.47 11.78
N LYS A 200 16.77 -2.79 12.60
CA LYS A 200 15.52 -2.02 12.67
C LYS A 200 15.78 -0.59 13.15
N ALA A 201 16.62 -0.41 14.17
CA ALA A 201 16.98 0.92 14.67
C ALA A 201 17.65 1.77 13.58
N GLN A 202 18.53 1.18 12.77
CA GLN A 202 19.16 1.87 11.63
C GLN A 202 18.13 2.28 10.57
N LEU A 203 17.20 1.40 10.21
CA LEU A 203 16.14 1.72 9.23
C LEU A 203 15.16 2.77 9.77
N HIS A 204 14.84 2.75 11.06
CA HIS A 204 14.05 3.80 11.70
C HIS A 204 14.78 5.13 11.71
N SER A 205 16.09 5.14 11.98
CA SER A 205 16.92 6.34 11.88
C SER A 205 16.89 6.91 10.46
N GLN A 206 17.06 6.08 9.44
CA GLN A 206 16.97 6.46 8.03
C GLN A 206 15.60 7.04 7.66
N LYS A 207 14.51 6.41 8.11
CA LYS A 207 13.12 6.88 7.89
C LYS A 207 12.85 8.24 8.54
N ASN A 208 13.37 8.44 9.75
CA ASN A 208 13.14 9.64 10.56
C ASN A 208 14.12 10.77 10.25
N ALA A 209 15.17 10.51 9.48
CA ALA A 209 16.10 11.54 9.03
C ALA A 209 15.36 12.65 8.28
N GLN A 210 15.96 13.84 8.23
CA GLN A 210 15.42 14.96 7.46
C GLN A 210 16.31 15.22 6.24
N PRO A 211 15.73 15.44 5.05
CA PRO A 211 16.51 15.84 3.91
C PRO A 211 17.13 17.21 4.18
N LYS A 212 18.41 17.38 3.81
CA LYS A 212 19.02 18.70 3.83
C LYS A 212 18.57 19.49 2.59
N PRO A 213 18.38 20.82 2.70
CA PRO A 213 18.09 21.67 1.55
C PRO A 213 19.15 21.51 0.46
N GLN A 214 18.74 21.74 -0.79
CA GLN A 214 19.68 21.76 -1.90
C GLN A 214 20.70 22.88 -1.70
N VAL A 215 21.90 22.64 -2.26
CA VAL A 215 22.98 23.62 -2.30
C VAL A 215 23.15 24.05 -3.74
N ASP A 216 23.17 25.36 -3.98
CA ASP A 216 23.37 25.90 -5.31
C ASP A 216 24.81 25.67 -5.77
N LYS A 217 24.98 25.44 -7.08
CA LYS A 217 26.31 25.34 -7.68
C LYS A 217 27.01 26.69 -7.62
N VAL A 218 28.30 26.65 -7.35
CA VAL A 218 29.18 27.82 -7.37
C VAL A 218 29.54 28.13 -8.82
N VAL A 219 29.43 29.39 -9.21
CA VAL A 219 29.82 29.84 -10.55
C VAL A 219 31.25 30.35 -10.51
N ALA A 220 32.14 29.76 -11.32
CA ALA A 220 33.52 30.21 -11.42
C ALA A 220 33.57 31.58 -12.12
N PRO A 221 34.33 32.55 -11.60
CA PRO A 221 34.56 33.80 -12.30
C PRO A 221 35.35 33.55 -13.60
N SER A 222 34.88 34.11 -14.70
CA SER A 222 35.55 34.01 -16.00
C SER A 222 36.70 35.01 -16.07
N ILE A 223 37.93 34.53 -15.90
CA ILE A 223 39.15 35.36 -15.91
C ILE A 223 40.16 34.78 -16.89
N GLU A 224 40.31 35.45 -18.04
CA GLU A 224 41.27 35.10 -19.08
C GLU A 224 42.66 35.68 -18.75
N LEU A 225 43.34 35.06 -17.77
CA LEU A 225 44.62 35.58 -17.26
C LEU A 225 45.71 35.62 -18.34
N ASP A 226 45.76 34.65 -19.25
CA ASP A 226 46.72 34.61 -20.35
C ASP A 226 46.51 35.79 -21.32
N ALA A 227 45.25 36.10 -21.66
CA ALA A 227 44.91 37.24 -22.51
C ALA A 227 45.27 38.58 -21.84
N LEU A 228 44.94 38.73 -20.55
CA LEU A 228 45.31 39.90 -19.76
C LEU A 228 46.84 40.08 -19.67
N THR A 229 47.58 38.98 -19.47
CA THR A 229 49.04 38.99 -19.44
C THR A 229 49.61 39.45 -20.78
N SER A 230 49.10 38.92 -21.89
CA SER A 230 49.53 39.33 -23.24
C SER A 230 49.22 40.80 -23.53
N GLU A 231 48.07 41.31 -23.10
CA GLU A 231 47.72 42.74 -23.21
C GLU A 231 48.69 43.61 -22.40
N VAL A 232 49.01 43.21 -21.17
CA VAL A 232 49.98 43.90 -20.31
C VAL A 232 51.38 43.89 -20.92
N ASP A 233 51.85 42.73 -21.40
CA ASP A 233 53.17 42.59 -22.01
C ASP A 233 53.29 43.47 -23.26
N THR A 234 52.25 43.47 -24.10
CA THR A 234 52.20 44.31 -25.31
C THR A 234 52.26 45.79 -24.94
N LEU A 235 51.44 46.23 -23.99
CA LEU A 235 51.33 47.66 -23.66
C LEU A 235 52.55 48.16 -22.88
N VAL A 236 53.05 47.40 -21.90
CA VAL A 236 54.25 47.76 -21.13
C VAL A 236 55.51 47.73 -21.99
N GLY A 237 55.56 46.84 -22.99
CA GLY A 237 56.66 46.74 -23.95
C GLY A 237 56.71 47.87 -24.98
N ARG A 238 55.64 48.66 -25.15
CA ARG A 238 55.66 49.81 -26.06
C ARG A 238 56.66 50.86 -25.57
N SER A 239 57.52 51.30 -26.49
CA SER A 239 58.39 52.46 -26.31
C SER A 239 57.77 53.64 -27.07
N VAL A 240 57.36 54.68 -26.34
CA VAL A 240 56.91 55.94 -26.95
C VAL A 240 58.15 56.82 -27.10
N VAL A 241 58.71 56.87 -28.31
CA VAL A 241 59.85 57.72 -28.63
C VAL A 241 59.35 59.17 -28.68
N ALA A 242 59.45 59.88 -27.56
CA ALA A 242 59.34 61.33 -27.51
C ALA A 242 60.75 61.93 -27.48
N GLN A 243 60.93 63.17 -27.93
CA GLN A 243 62.12 63.93 -27.51
C GLN A 243 62.04 64.08 -25.98
N THR A 244 62.91 63.37 -25.28
CA THR A 244 62.84 63.27 -23.81
C THR A 244 63.49 64.49 -23.16
N LEU A 245 62.75 65.13 -22.25
CA LEU A 245 63.32 66.11 -21.33
C LEU A 245 63.70 65.38 -20.05
N ASP A 246 65.00 65.21 -19.79
CA ASP A 246 65.54 64.39 -18.69
C ASP A 246 64.96 64.78 -17.31
N GLU A 247 64.73 66.07 -17.10
CA GLU A 247 64.14 66.62 -15.88
C GLU A 247 62.70 66.15 -15.60
N LEU A 248 61.93 65.80 -16.64
CA LEU A 248 60.56 65.27 -16.52
C LEU A 248 60.56 63.73 -16.44
N THR A 249 61.55 63.11 -17.09
CA THR A 249 61.67 61.64 -17.19
C THR A 249 61.93 60.99 -15.82
N GLY A 250 62.67 61.68 -14.94
CA GLY A 250 63.00 61.19 -13.59
C GLY A 250 62.01 61.56 -12.48
N ASN A 251 60.93 62.32 -12.76
CA ASN A 251 60.02 62.81 -11.73
C ASN A 251 58.56 62.83 -12.22
N ALA A 252 57.83 61.74 -11.95
CA ALA A 252 56.44 61.54 -12.36
C ALA A 252 55.49 62.65 -11.90
N LYS A 253 55.68 63.16 -10.67
CA LYS A 253 54.84 64.21 -10.10
C LYS A 253 55.07 65.55 -10.82
N LEU A 254 56.32 65.85 -11.16
CA LEU A 254 56.67 67.03 -11.95
C LEU A 254 56.15 66.89 -13.38
N ALA A 255 56.33 65.73 -14.02
CA ALA A 255 55.82 65.48 -15.38
C ALA A 255 54.30 65.67 -15.46
N ALA A 256 53.53 65.13 -14.51
CA ALA A 256 52.07 65.31 -14.46
C ALA A 256 51.68 66.79 -14.30
N TRP A 257 52.37 67.54 -13.43
CA TRP A 257 52.12 68.97 -13.27
C TRP A 257 52.47 69.79 -14.53
N VAL A 258 53.58 69.47 -15.19
CA VAL A 258 53.98 70.15 -16.43
C VAL A 258 53.05 69.79 -17.59
N GLN A 259 52.56 68.56 -17.67
CA GLN A 259 51.58 68.11 -18.68
C GLN A 259 50.25 68.87 -18.53
N GLU A 260 49.72 68.95 -17.30
CA GLU A 260 48.53 69.73 -16.99
C GLU A 260 48.75 71.21 -17.30
N GLY A 261 49.91 71.75 -16.90
CA GLY A 261 50.33 73.10 -17.21
C GLY A 261 50.36 73.38 -18.72
N LEU A 262 50.89 72.45 -19.53
CA LEU A 262 50.95 72.60 -20.99
C LEU A 262 49.55 72.68 -21.61
N HIS A 263 48.59 71.89 -21.11
CA HIS A 263 47.20 71.92 -21.58
C HIS A 263 46.56 73.30 -21.36
N LEU A 264 46.86 73.94 -20.21
CA LEU A 264 46.39 75.30 -19.89
C LEU A 264 47.04 76.42 -20.71
N HIS A 265 48.01 76.08 -21.58
CA HIS A 265 48.72 77.00 -22.47
C HIS A 265 48.66 76.55 -23.93
N SER A 266 47.82 75.61 -24.32
CA SER A 266 47.70 75.12 -25.71
C SER A 266 46.24 75.15 -26.18
N GLY A 267 46.01 74.90 -27.48
CA GLY A 267 44.67 74.91 -28.08
C GLY A 267 43.92 76.25 -27.90
N GLU A 268 42.68 76.18 -27.40
CA GLU A 268 41.83 77.36 -27.12
C GLU A 268 42.37 78.26 -26.00
N HIS A 269 43.38 77.81 -25.25
CA HIS A 269 44.00 78.55 -24.14
C HIS A 269 45.44 79.01 -24.44
N ALA A 270 45.83 79.00 -25.71
CA ALA A 270 47.16 79.42 -26.16
C ALA A 270 47.56 80.79 -25.58
N SER A 271 48.72 80.84 -24.94
CA SER A 271 49.26 82.05 -24.29
C SER A 271 50.77 82.08 -24.35
N ASP A 272 51.36 83.16 -24.85
CA ASP A 272 52.83 83.33 -24.86
C ASP A 272 53.37 83.81 -23.51
N THR A 273 52.51 83.90 -22.51
CA THR A 273 52.84 84.24 -21.13
C THR A 273 52.46 83.08 -20.21
N CYS A 274 53.40 82.68 -19.35
CA CYS A 274 53.18 81.63 -18.35
C CYS A 274 52.15 82.10 -17.30
N ARG A 275 51.06 81.36 -17.12
CA ARG A 275 49.98 81.66 -16.17
C ARG A 275 50.40 81.54 -14.70
N PHE A 276 51.52 80.87 -14.41
CA PHE A 276 52.04 80.73 -13.05
C PHE A 276 52.90 81.92 -12.61
N CYS A 277 53.94 82.25 -13.37
CA CYS A 277 54.91 83.30 -13.02
C CYS A 277 54.76 84.61 -13.81
N GLN A 278 53.81 84.68 -14.75
CA GLN A 278 53.55 85.82 -15.63
C GLN A 278 54.72 86.26 -16.52
N GLN A 279 55.75 85.42 -16.66
CA GLN A 279 56.87 85.66 -17.58
C GLN A 279 56.58 85.13 -18.99
N PRO A 280 57.24 85.65 -20.03
CA PRO A 280 57.14 85.11 -21.39
C PRO A 280 57.54 83.63 -21.44
N LEU A 281 56.66 82.79 -21.99
CA LEU A 281 56.93 81.37 -22.23
C LEU A 281 57.64 81.22 -23.57
N GLN A 282 58.93 80.87 -23.53
CA GLN A 282 59.74 80.77 -24.74
C GLN A 282 59.21 79.67 -25.68
N GLY A 283 59.08 80.01 -26.98
CA GLY A 283 58.57 79.07 -28.00
C GLY A 283 59.36 77.77 -28.10
N ALA A 284 60.69 77.83 -27.94
CA ALA A 284 61.54 76.64 -27.89
C ALA A 284 61.21 75.70 -26.72
N ARG A 285 60.86 76.27 -25.55
CA ARG A 285 60.45 75.49 -24.38
C ARG A 285 59.08 74.87 -24.60
N ARG A 286 58.11 75.61 -25.14
CA ARG A 286 56.79 75.06 -25.50
C ARG A 286 56.93 73.91 -26.49
N ALA A 287 57.68 74.09 -27.58
CA ALA A 287 57.88 73.06 -28.59
C ALA A 287 58.55 71.79 -28.01
N ALA A 288 59.53 71.94 -27.11
CA ALA A 288 60.15 70.80 -26.43
C ALA A 288 59.16 70.06 -25.51
N LEU A 289 58.26 70.78 -24.83
CA LEU A 289 57.20 70.19 -24.01
C LEU A 289 56.13 69.50 -24.86
N GLU A 290 55.71 70.09 -25.98
CA GLU A 290 54.76 69.49 -26.94
C GLU A 290 55.34 68.25 -27.62
N ALA A 291 56.63 68.28 -27.98
CA ALA A 291 57.35 67.12 -28.52
C ALA A 291 57.50 66.00 -27.47
N HIS A 292 57.58 66.36 -26.19
CA HIS A 292 57.63 65.42 -25.07
C HIS A 292 56.25 64.77 -24.80
N PHE A 293 55.17 65.57 -24.86
CA PHE A 293 53.79 65.16 -24.54
C PHE A 293 52.90 65.06 -25.79
N ASN A 294 53.39 64.47 -26.87
CA ASN A 294 52.62 64.34 -28.11
C ASN A 294 51.33 63.51 -27.96
N ASP A 295 50.45 63.55 -28.96
CA ASP A 295 49.19 62.79 -28.98
C ASP A 295 49.38 61.28 -28.75
N ALA A 296 50.53 60.74 -29.18
CA ALA A 296 50.88 59.34 -28.97
C ALA A 296 51.15 59.01 -27.48
N PHE A 297 51.76 59.93 -26.73
CA PHE A 297 51.94 59.81 -25.28
C PHE A 297 50.62 59.91 -24.53
N ALA A 298 49.76 60.86 -24.89
CA ALA A 298 48.42 61.00 -24.30
C ALA A 298 47.56 59.76 -24.55
N GLY A 299 47.57 59.23 -25.79
CA GLY A 299 46.93 57.96 -26.13
C GLY A 299 47.48 56.79 -25.32
N PHE A 300 48.80 56.70 -25.16
CA PHE A 300 49.43 55.66 -24.37
C PHE A 300 49.03 55.69 -22.89
N GLN A 301 48.98 56.86 -22.25
CA GLN A 301 48.50 56.99 -20.86
C GLN A 301 47.03 56.58 -20.72
N LYS A 302 46.18 56.89 -21.72
CA LYS A 302 44.78 56.47 -21.74
C LYS A 302 44.63 54.95 -21.85
N ASP A 303 45.42 54.32 -22.73
CA ASP A 303 45.46 52.85 -22.87
C ASP A 303 45.88 52.18 -21.55
N LEU A 304 46.92 52.69 -20.88
CA LEU A 304 47.38 52.17 -19.57
C LEU A 304 46.30 52.30 -18.50
N SER A 305 45.60 53.43 -18.46
CA SER A 305 44.51 53.68 -17.50
C SER A 305 43.30 52.77 -17.74
N ALA A 306 42.96 52.52 -19.01
CA ALA A 306 41.91 51.58 -19.39
C ALA A 306 42.27 50.14 -19.00
N LEU A 307 43.52 49.72 -19.25
CA LEU A 307 44.00 48.39 -18.85
C LEU A 307 44.02 48.21 -17.33
N LEU A 308 44.43 49.23 -16.57
CA LEU A 308 44.37 49.21 -15.10
C LEU A 308 42.94 49.02 -14.59
N SER A 309 41.98 49.74 -15.16
CA SER A 309 40.56 49.59 -14.80
C SER A 309 40.06 48.17 -15.09
N LYS A 310 40.44 47.59 -16.24
CA LYS A 310 40.10 46.21 -16.61
C LYS A 310 40.70 45.19 -15.64
N LEU A 311 41.98 45.33 -15.28
CA LEU A 311 42.64 44.44 -14.31
C LEU A 311 42.03 44.54 -12.91
N LYS A 312 41.72 45.75 -12.43
CA LYS A 312 41.06 45.97 -11.14
C LYS A 312 39.66 45.36 -11.10
N ALA A 313 38.89 45.46 -12.19
CA ALA A 313 37.59 44.80 -12.32
C ALA A 313 37.71 43.28 -12.32
N ALA A 314 38.71 42.71 -13.02
CA ALA A 314 38.99 41.28 -13.00
C ALA A 314 39.34 40.79 -11.58
N LYS A 315 40.16 41.55 -10.84
CA LYS A 315 40.50 41.25 -9.44
C LYS A 315 39.28 41.25 -8.53
N GLN A 316 38.41 42.26 -8.67
CA GLN A 316 37.16 42.32 -7.90
C GLN A 316 36.23 41.14 -8.23
N THR A 317 36.17 40.75 -9.50
CA THR A 317 35.42 39.57 -9.95
C THR A 317 35.96 38.29 -9.31
N ALA A 318 37.30 38.11 -9.27
CA ALA A 318 37.93 36.99 -8.57
C ALA A 318 37.59 36.96 -7.07
N ALA A 319 37.58 38.12 -6.42
CA ALA A 319 37.28 38.25 -4.99
C ALA A 319 35.81 38.00 -4.63
N SER A 320 34.89 38.13 -5.58
CA SER A 320 33.45 37.90 -5.36
C SER A 320 33.06 36.43 -5.21
N LEU A 321 33.97 35.51 -5.54
CA LEU A 321 33.76 34.07 -5.38
C LEU A 321 33.53 33.73 -3.90
N SER A 322 32.40 33.10 -3.62
CA SER A 322 32.01 32.66 -2.28
C SER A 322 31.60 31.20 -2.30
N LEU A 323 31.85 30.51 -1.19
CA LEU A 323 31.58 29.09 -1.03
C LEU A 323 30.45 28.87 -0.02
N PRO A 324 29.58 27.86 -0.24
CA PRO A 324 28.60 27.44 0.75
C PRO A 324 29.24 26.97 2.06
N ASP A 325 28.54 27.18 3.17
CA ASP A 325 28.96 26.69 4.49
C ASP A 325 28.98 25.14 4.54
N ALA A 326 30.05 24.58 5.12
CA ALA A 326 30.24 23.13 5.19
C ALA A 326 29.15 22.40 6.00
N SER A 327 28.50 23.07 6.96
CA SER A 327 27.39 22.50 7.74
C SER A 327 26.14 22.18 6.91
N ARG A 328 26.02 22.77 5.70
CA ARG A 328 24.91 22.49 4.78
C ARG A 328 24.98 21.10 4.14
N PHE A 329 26.15 20.46 4.14
CA PHE A 329 26.35 19.16 3.50
C PHE A 329 25.98 18.00 4.42
N TYR A 330 25.64 16.86 3.83
CA TYR A 330 25.46 15.61 4.58
C TYR A 330 26.76 15.15 5.25
N GLU A 331 26.65 14.49 6.40
CA GLU A 331 27.79 14.03 7.20
C GLU A 331 28.75 13.13 6.40
N ALA A 332 28.22 12.28 5.52
CA ALA A 332 29.02 11.44 4.63
C ALA A 332 29.93 12.23 3.66
N LEU A 333 29.60 13.48 3.37
CA LEU A 333 30.36 14.35 2.46
C LEU A 333 31.27 15.34 3.23
N VAL A 334 31.13 15.46 4.55
CA VAL A 334 31.95 16.35 5.38
C VAL A 334 33.46 16.12 5.22
N PRO A 335 33.98 14.89 5.04
CA PRO A 335 35.41 14.69 4.78
C PRO A 335 35.89 15.26 3.43
N GLU A 336 35.02 15.36 2.42
CA GLU A 336 35.37 15.82 1.07
C GLU A 336 35.29 17.36 0.93
N VAL A 337 34.43 18.02 1.72
CA VAL A 337 34.13 19.46 1.57
C VAL A 337 35.32 20.37 1.92
N PRO A 338 35.97 20.28 3.10
CA PRO A 338 37.06 21.18 3.47
C PRO A 338 38.27 21.13 2.51
N PRO A 339 38.76 19.96 2.07
CA PRO A 339 39.82 19.89 1.06
C PRO A 339 39.45 20.61 -0.24
N ALA A 340 38.22 20.43 -0.74
CA ALA A 340 37.75 21.09 -1.95
C ALA A 340 37.63 22.62 -1.77
N CYS A 341 37.15 23.09 -0.61
CA CYS A 341 37.14 24.51 -0.29
C CYS A 341 38.54 25.12 -0.31
N VAL A 342 39.53 24.42 0.28
CA VAL A 342 40.93 24.88 0.28
C VAL A 342 41.45 24.99 -1.16
N MET A 343 41.19 24.00 -2.02
CA MET A 343 41.61 24.06 -3.44
C MET A 343 41.04 25.29 -4.17
N VAL A 344 39.77 25.62 -3.93
CA VAL A 344 39.15 26.81 -4.53
C VAL A 344 39.75 28.10 -3.99
N LEU A 345 39.90 28.22 -2.68
CA LEU A 345 40.44 29.42 -2.03
C LEU A 345 41.92 29.65 -2.38
N THR A 346 42.71 28.58 -2.52
CA THR A 346 44.10 28.67 -3.00
C THR A 346 44.14 29.17 -4.45
N ALA A 347 43.35 28.59 -5.36
CA ALA A 347 43.28 29.05 -6.76
C ALA A 347 42.82 30.51 -6.88
N GLN A 348 41.86 30.93 -6.04
CA GLN A 348 41.40 32.31 -5.94
C GLN A 348 42.53 33.25 -5.50
N SER A 349 43.25 32.88 -4.44
CA SER A 349 44.36 33.68 -3.91
C SER A 349 45.52 33.80 -4.91
N GLU A 350 45.90 32.70 -5.57
CA GLU A 350 46.95 32.70 -6.59
C GLU A 350 46.58 33.58 -7.80
N THR A 351 45.31 33.53 -8.24
CA THR A 351 44.82 34.38 -9.34
C THR A 351 44.81 35.86 -8.95
N GLN A 352 44.40 36.19 -7.72
CA GLN A 352 44.46 37.57 -7.22
C GLN A 352 45.90 38.08 -7.14
N ALA A 353 46.84 37.25 -6.68
CA ALA A 353 48.25 37.60 -6.63
C ALA A 353 48.83 37.84 -8.04
N ALA A 354 48.45 37.01 -9.03
CA ALA A 354 48.84 37.22 -10.42
C ALA A 354 48.28 38.54 -10.99
N LEU A 355 47.01 38.85 -10.71
CA LEU A 355 46.40 40.12 -11.11
C LEU A 355 47.07 41.33 -10.43
N ASP A 356 47.47 41.21 -9.16
CA ASP A 356 48.22 42.26 -8.47
C ASP A 356 49.60 42.50 -9.08
N ALA A 357 50.30 41.44 -9.48
CA ALA A 357 51.56 41.56 -10.20
C ALA A 357 51.38 42.27 -11.55
N LEU A 358 50.31 41.96 -12.31
CA LEU A 358 49.99 42.65 -13.55
C LEU A 358 49.64 44.13 -13.32
N ILE A 359 48.84 44.45 -12.29
CA ILE A 359 48.50 45.83 -11.92
C ILE A 359 49.78 46.61 -11.59
N ALA A 360 50.66 46.06 -10.76
CA ALA A 360 51.91 46.72 -10.39
C ALA A 360 52.81 47.01 -11.59
N ARG A 361 52.87 46.10 -12.58
CA ARG A 361 53.62 46.32 -13.83
C ARG A 361 53.06 47.48 -14.65
N VAL A 362 51.74 47.58 -14.78
CA VAL A 362 51.09 48.67 -15.52
C VAL A 362 51.21 49.99 -14.76
N GLU A 363 51.08 49.99 -13.43
CA GLU A 363 51.26 51.19 -12.59
C GLU A 363 52.71 51.70 -12.66
N ALA A 364 53.71 50.81 -12.58
CA ALA A 364 55.11 51.18 -12.76
C ALA A 364 55.38 51.80 -14.13
N LYS A 365 54.82 51.24 -15.21
CA LYS A 365 54.95 51.82 -16.56
C LYS A 365 54.19 53.15 -16.70
N ARG A 366 53.03 53.31 -16.08
CA ARG A 366 52.28 54.57 -16.05
C ARG A 366 53.07 55.67 -15.35
N ASP A 367 53.70 55.34 -14.23
CA ASP A 367 54.45 56.30 -13.41
C ASP A 367 55.82 56.62 -14.02
N GLN A 368 56.41 55.69 -14.80
CA GLN A 368 57.66 55.88 -15.53
C GLN A 368 57.53 55.45 -17.02
N PRO A 369 56.81 56.21 -17.86
CA PRO A 369 56.48 55.81 -19.24
C PRO A 369 57.70 55.59 -20.15
N PHE A 370 58.77 56.35 -19.91
CA PHE A 370 59.98 56.38 -20.71
C PHE A 370 61.11 55.55 -20.13
N ALA A 371 60.92 54.92 -18.96
CA ALA A 371 61.93 54.04 -18.41
C ALA A 371 62.23 52.93 -19.44
N PRO A 372 63.52 52.66 -19.71
CA PRO A 372 63.89 51.53 -20.57
C PRO A 372 63.22 50.29 -20.00
N THR A 373 62.71 49.44 -20.89
CA THR A 373 61.99 48.21 -20.51
C THR A 373 62.94 47.33 -19.69
N ALA A 374 62.97 47.53 -18.38
CA ALA A 374 63.77 46.71 -17.49
C ALA A 374 63.24 45.29 -17.62
N THR A 375 64.19 44.38 -17.86
CA THR A 375 63.96 43.01 -18.25
C THR A 375 62.86 42.37 -17.41
N GLN A 376 61.87 41.85 -18.12
CA GLN A 376 60.73 41.07 -17.66
C GLN A 376 61.09 40.23 -16.43
N ALA A 377 60.53 40.58 -15.26
CA ALA A 377 60.49 39.64 -14.16
C ALA A 377 59.66 38.44 -14.64
N GLN A 378 60.36 37.32 -14.81
CA GLN A 378 59.83 36.05 -15.32
C GLN A 378 58.71 35.51 -14.45
N ALA A 379 57.73 34.94 -15.15
CA ALA A 379 56.75 33.94 -14.74
C ALA A 379 56.65 33.69 -13.22
N THR A 380 55.74 34.42 -12.57
CA THR A 380 55.01 33.82 -11.45
C THR A 380 54.45 32.49 -11.93
N ALA A 381 54.62 31.42 -11.15
CA ALA A 381 54.04 30.11 -11.44
C ALA A 381 52.57 30.30 -11.87
N ARG A 382 52.17 29.64 -12.97
CA ARG A 382 50.81 29.76 -13.51
C ARG A 382 49.84 29.38 -12.37
N PRO A 383 48.91 30.27 -11.99
CA PRO A 383 48.00 29.98 -10.89
C PRO A 383 47.15 28.77 -11.23
N SER A 384 46.72 28.07 -10.19
CA SER A 384 45.78 26.96 -10.30
C SER A 384 44.48 27.45 -10.93
N SER A 385 43.86 26.61 -11.76
CA SER A 385 42.62 26.94 -12.46
C SER A 385 41.44 27.07 -11.48
N ILE A 386 40.92 28.29 -11.29
CA ILE A 386 39.70 28.51 -10.49
C ILE A 386 38.54 27.69 -11.05
N THR A 387 38.41 27.64 -12.38
CA THR A 387 37.34 26.90 -13.07
C THR A 387 37.37 25.42 -12.70
N ASP A 388 38.54 24.79 -12.72
CA ASP A 388 38.67 23.36 -12.41
C ASP A 388 38.44 23.07 -10.92
N SER A 389 38.97 23.92 -10.02
CA SER A 389 38.72 23.80 -8.59
C SER A 389 37.23 23.97 -8.25
N VAL A 390 36.55 24.92 -8.88
CA VAL A 390 35.10 25.13 -8.71
C VAL A 390 34.30 23.98 -9.32
N ALA A 391 34.72 23.43 -10.46
CA ALA A 391 34.09 22.25 -11.05
C ALA A 391 34.20 21.02 -10.13
N ALA A 392 35.38 20.80 -9.52
CA ALA A 392 35.60 19.75 -8.53
C ALA A 392 34.69 19.93 -7.29
N PHE A 393 34.61 21.14 -6.75
CA PHE A 393 33.69 21.47 -5.65
C PHE A 393 32.22 21.24 -6.03
N ASN A 394 31.81 21.65 -7.23
CA ASN A 394 30.46 21.43 -7.73
C ASN A 394 30.12 19.95 -7.91
N GLY A 395 31.11 19.07 -8.12
CA GLY A 395 30.91 17.61 -8.07
C GLY A 395 30.42 17.14 -6.70
N ILE A 396 30.89 17.76 -5.60
CA ILE A 396 30.41 17.47 -4.24
C ILE A 396 28.99 18.01 -4.05
N VAL A 397 28.70 19.21 -4.56
CA VAL A 397 27.35 19.79 -4.57
C VAL A 397 26.36 18.88 -5.31
N GLU A 398 26.77 18.29 -6.43
CA GLU A 398 25.96 17.32 -7.17
C GLU A 398 25.71 16.05 -6.37
N LYS A 399 26.74 15.48 -5.70
CA LYS A 399 26.57 14.33 -4.80
C LYS A 399 25.57 14.65 -3.69
N HIS A 400 25.68 15.82 -3.05
CA HIS A 400 24.74 16.29 -2.02
C HIS A 400 23.32 16.39 -2.55
N ASN A 401 23.12 17.09 -3.66
CA ASN A 401 21.79 17.29 -4.24
C ASN A 401 21.17 15.98 -4.72
N ARG A 402 21.99 15.01 -5.18
CA ARG A 402 21.53 13.65 -5.50
C ARG A 402 21.04 12.91 -4.26
N ILE A 403 21.76 12.97 -3.14
CA ILE A 403 21.31 12.37 -1.87
C ILE A 403 19.96 12.96 -1.45
N SER A 404 19.79 14.28 -1.53
CA SER A 404 18.50 14.93 -1.25
C SER A 404 17.39 14.50 -2.21
N ALA A 405 17.69 14.37 -3.52
CA ALA A 405 16.71 13.96 -4.53
C ALA A 405 16.27 12.49 -4.37
N GLU A 406 17.20 11.61 -3.99
CA GLU A 406 16.94 10.19 -3.76
C GLU A 406 16.42 9.90 -2.33
N PHE A 407 16.32 10.93 -1.48
CA PHE A 407 15.97 10.79 -0.08
C PHE A 407 14.61 10.12 0.14
N THR A 408 13.57 10.56 -0.59
CA THR A 408 12.23 9.94 -0.48
C THR A 408 12.24 8.47 -0.88
N ALA A 409 12.96 8.10 -1.95
CA ALA A 409 13.10 6.72 -2.38
C ALA A 409 13.87 5.86 -1.34
N SER A 410 14.87 6.46 -0.70
CA SER A 410 15.63 5.88 0.40
C SER A 410 14.74 5.60 1.63
N VAL A 411 13.89 6.56 2.00
CA VAL A 411 12.88 6.40 3.06
C VAL A 411 11.86 5.31 2.71
N ASP A 412 11.32 5.30 1.48
CA ASP A 412 10.38 4.27 1.02
C ASP A 412 10.99 2.87 1.08
N SER A 413 12.26 2.74 0.69
CA SER A 413 13.01 1.48 0.77
C SER A 413 13.16 1.01 2.22
N ALA A 414 13.49 1.93 3.14
CA ALA A 414 13.58 1.61 4.56
C ALA A 414 12.23 1.17 5.14
N CYS A 415 11.14 1.88 4.83
CA CYS A 415 9.80 1.50 5.25
C CYS A 415 9.37 0.13 4.70
N LYS A 416 9.67 -0.19 3.43
CA LYS A 416 9.37 -1.52 2.85
C LYS A 416 10.09 -2.65 3.58
N LYS A 417 11.37 -2.45 3.95
CA LYS A 417 12.13 -3.44 4.72
C LYS A 417 11.55 -3.62 6.12
N LEU A 418 11.17 -2.53 6.78
CA LEU A 418 10.53 -2.57 8.10
C LEU A 418 9.15 -3.23 8.03
N GLU A 419 8.32 -2.93 7.03
CA GLU A 419 7.03 -3.59 6.80
C GLU A 419 7.22 -5.10 6.65
N ALA A 420 8.12 -5.53 5.77
CA ALA A 420 8.41 -6.94 5.56
C ALA A 420 8.82 -7.63 6.86
N SER A 421 9.64 -6.97 7.67
CA SER A 421 10.07 -7.48 8.98
C SER A 421 8.90 -7.62 9.96
N TYR A 422 8.07 -6.59 10.11
CA TYR A 422 6.90 -6.65 10.99
C TYR A 422 5.83 -7.65 10.53
N VAL A 423 5.72 -7.86 9.21
CA VAL A 423 4.85 -8.89 8.64
C VAL A 423 5.41 -10.28 8.91
N ALA A 424 6.73 -10.48 8.78
CA ALA A 424 7.37 -11.76 9.06
C ALA A 424 7.29 -12.17 10.55
N GLU A 425 7.22 -11.20 11.47
CA GLU A 425 7.05 -11.43 12.91
C GLU A 425 5.61 -11.70 13.34
N ALA A 426 4.64 -11.34 12.51
CA ALA A 426 3.21 -11.48 12.80
C ALA A 426 2.69 -12.87 12.40
#